data_AF-A0A2V7CHP4-F1
#
_entry.id   AF-A0A2V7CHP4-F1
#
_cell.length_a   1.000
_cell.length_b   1.000
_cell.length_c   1.000
_cell.angle_alpha   90.00
_cell.angle_beta   90.00
_cell.angle_gamma   90.00
#
_symmetry.space_group_name_H-M   'P 1'
#
loop_
_entity.id
_entity.type
_entity.pdbx_description
1 polymer ?
#
loop_
_entity_poly.entity_id
_entity_poly.type
_entity_poly.pdbx_seq_one_letter_code
_entity_poly.pdbx_strand_id
1 'polypeptide(L)'
;MIRPTVPNRSTLQGIARRAMVEHGLLPDFSPAALAETEASAKAAAQAGPSIRDLRGLLWASIDNDDSRDLDQLTVAQPMADGVVKILVAVADVDATVKEGSAIDAHARTNTTSVYTAAEVFPMLPEKLSTDRTSLGEGQERLAIVIEIVVAPDGAITGSSVYRAVVLNRAKLAYNGVAVWIEGRGPAPQRLAAVAGLDEQLRVQDRVAQAMKNLRHQHGALSLETLEARAVFDGDVLADLVPDEKNRAKELIEDFMIAANGATAKFLEQKGCPSLRRVLRTPKRWQRIVELAAGLGERLPTEPSARALEEFLAKRRQADPVRFPDLSLSVVKLLGSGEYVVELPGQRVDGHFGLAVKDYTHSTAPNRRFPDLVTQRLLKAAIADRPVPYGNDELNALARHCTEQEDNAAKVERQVRKCAAAQLLTSRIGERFDAIVTGASEKGTWVRILQPPVEGKVVRGFEGLDVGDRVGVQLIHTDVEHGFIDFVRPRAVVQ
;
A
#
# COMPACT_ATOMS: atom_id res chain seq x y z
N MET A 1 25.72 35.88 15.19
CA MET A 1 24.61 35.34 14.39
C MET A 1 24.71 33.83 14.40
N ILE A 2 23.88 33.16 15.19
CA ILE A 2 23.76 31.70 15.16
C ILE A 2 23.08 31.39 13.83
N ARG A 3 23.78 30.74 12.88
CA ARG A 3 23.14 30.19 11.69
C ARG A 3 22.02 29.28 12.21
N PRO A 4 20.75 29.43 11.77
CA PRO A 4 19.71 28.50 12.15
C PRO A 4 20.20 27.10 11.77
N THR A 5 20.31 26.22 12.76
CA THR A 5 20.59 24.81 12.53
C THR A 5 19.47 24.29 11.65
N VAL A 6 19.78 23.97 10.40
CA VAL A 6 18.83 23.29 9.51
C VAL A 6 18.36 22.05 10.28
N PRO A 7 17.05 21.86 10.46
CA PRO A 7 16.53 20.67 11.11
C PRO A 7 17.13 19.46 10.39
N ASN A 8 17.70 18.54 11.15
CA ASN A 8 18.28 17.31 10.62
C ASN A 8 17.27 16.18 10.78
N ARG A 9 17.58 15.00 10.24
CA ARG A 9 16.74 13.80 10.35
C ARG A 9 16.24 13.53 11.79
N SER A 10 17.05 13.83 12.80
CA SER A 10 16.69 13.65 14.22
C SER A 10 15.49 14.50 14.67
N THR A 11 15.28 15.68 14.10
CA THR A 11 14.10 16.50 14.38
C THR A 11 12.83 15.79 13.93
N LEU A 12 12.82 15.27 12.70
CA LEU A 12 11.67 14.52 12.17
C LEU A 12 11.45 13.20 12.92
N GLN A 13 12.51 12.52 13.35
CA GLN A 13 12.41 11.34 14.22
C GLN A 13 11.74 11.67 15.56
N GLY A 14 12.14 12.78 16.19
CA GLY A 14 11.51 13.26 17.42
C GLY A 14 10.02 13.57 17.26
N ILE A 15 9.65 14.24 16.16
CA ILE A 15 8.23 14.51 15.82
C ILE A 15 7.49 13.19 15.58
N ALA A 16 8.06 12.28 14.80
CA ALA A 16 7.45 10.99 14.50
C ALA A 16 7.18 10.16 15.75
N ARG A 17 8.16 10.08 16.66
CA ARG A 17 8.03 9.36 17.93
C ARG A 17 6.96 9.96 18.84
N ARG A 18 6.85 11.29 18.92
CA ARG A 18 5.77 11.95 19.67
C ARG A 18 4.41 11.66 19.05
N ALA A 19 4.29 11.80 17.74
CA ALA A 19 3.06 11.54 17.01
C ALA A 19 2.59 10.08 17.17
N MET A 20 3.50 9.10 17.18
CA MET A 20 3.18 7.70 17.48
C MET A 20 2.47 7.57 18.84
N VAL A 21 3.06 8.15 19.89
CA VAL A 21 2.49 8.07 21.26
C VAL A 21 1.16 8.82 21.37
N GLU A 22 1.06 10.02 20.79
CA GLU A 22 -0.16 10.84 20.79
C GLU A 22 -1.33 10.12 20.12
N HIS A 23 -1.05 9.29 19.11
CA HIS A 23 -2.04 8.50 18.39
C HIS A 23 -2.21 7.07 18.94
N GLY A 24 -1.65 6.75 20.11
CA GLY A 24 -1.85 5.46 20.79
C GLY A 24 -1.08 4.29 20.17
N LEU A 25 0.00 4.58 19.44
CA LEU A 25 0.92 3.61 18.86
C LEU A 25 2.22 3.53 19.69
N LEU A 26 2.91 2.41 19.58
CA LEU A 26 4.17 2.15 20.28
C LEU A 26 5.36 2.40 19.34
N PRO A 27 6.21 3.40 19.59
CA PRO A 27 7.42 3.60 18.79
C PRO A 27 8.51 2.57 19.09
N ASP A 28 8.49 1.93 20.26
CA ASP A 28 9.52 1.00 20.72
C ASP A 28 8.91 -0.35 21.13
N PHE A 29 9.67 -1.42 20.92
CA PHE A 29 9.31 -2.76 21.38
C PHE A 29 9.46 -2.91 22.89
N SER A 30 8.59 -3.69 23.50
CA SER A 30 8.72 -4.02 24.93
C SER A 30 9.96 -4.89 25.18
N PRO A 31 10.56 -4.84 26.39
CA PRO A 31 11.66 -5.75 26.74
C PRO A 31 11.31 -7.23 26.56
N ALA A 32 10.05 -7.60 26.80
CA ALA A 32 9.57 -8.96 26.59
C ALA A 32 9.56 -9.36 25.09
N ALA A 33 9.12 -8.46 24.20
CA ALA A 33 9.13 -8.71 22.75
C ALA A 33 10.57 -8.81 22.20
N LEU A 34 11.50 -8.00 22.73
CA LEU A 34 12.91 -8.07 22.37
C LEU A 34 13.56 -9.37 22.88
N ALA A 35 13.27 -9.77 24.12
CA ALA A 35 13.76 -11.03 24.68
C ALA A 35 13.24 -12.25 23.91
N GLU A 36 11.94 -12.25 23.55
CA GLU A 36 11.34 -13.28 22.70
C GLU A 36 11.99 -13.33 21.31
N THR A 37 12.29 -12.15 20.74
CA THR A 37 13.01 -12.05 19.47
C THR A 37 14.39 -12.70 19.59
N GLU A 38 15.16 -12.41 20.63
CA GLU A 38 16.50 -13.00 20.79
C GLU A 38 16.45 -14.51 21.04
N ALA A 39 15.43 -15.00 21.75
CA ALA A 39 15.23 -16.44 21.96
C ALA A 39 14.92 -17.22 20.67
N SER A 40 14.29 -16.58 19.69
CA SER A 40 13.93 -17.21 18.41
C SER A 40 15.13 -17.27 17.45
N ALA A 41 16.17 -18.05 17.79
CA ALA A 41 17.47 -17.99 17.11
C ALA A 41 17.46 -18.28 15.59
N LYS A 42 16.46 -19.00 15.06
CA LYS A 42 16.38 -19.40 13.65
C LYS A 42 14.98 -19.20 13.08
N ALA A 43 14.90 -19.09 11.75
CA ALA A 43 13.64 -19.16 11.02
C ALA A 43 12.89 -20.46 11.37
N ALA A 44 11.56 -20.38 11.44
CA ALA A 44 10.73 -21.54 11.69
C ALA A 44 10.91 -22.57 10.56
N ALA A 45 11.20 -23.82 10.94
CA ALA A 45 11.27 -24.95 10.02
C ALA A 45 10.22 -25.98 10.42
N GLN A 46 9.43 -26.43 9.44
CA GLN A 46 8.45 -27.49 9.60
C GLN A 46 8.49 -28.38 8.37
N ALA A 47 8.42 -29.69 8.57
CA ALA A 47 8.35 -30.68 7.51
C ALA A 47 7.27 -31.71 7.86
N GLY A 48 6.64 -32.30 6.84
CA GLY A 48 5.59 -33.29 7.00
C GLY A 48 4.71 -33.38 5.77
N PRO A 49 3.81 -34.38 5.70
CA PRO A 49 2.97 -34.62 4.52
C PRO A 49 2.01 -33.45 4.20
N SER A 50 1.72 -32.58 5.17
CA SER A 50 0.89 -31.39 4.99
C SER A 50 1.64 -30.15 4.50
N ILE A 51 2.98 -30.21 4.41
CA ILE A 51 3.83 -29.13 3.90
C ILE A 51 4.40 -29.56 2.56
N ARG A 52 3.99 -28.87 1.48
CA ARG A 52 4.51 -29.17 0.14
C ARG A 52 5.93 -28.66 -0.03
N ASP A 53 6.73 -29.36 -0.83
CA ASP A 53 8.02 -28.85 -1.27
C ASP A 53 7.88 -28.17 -2.62
N LEU A 54 8.02 -26.85 -2.64
CA LEU A 54 7.98 -26.04 -3.87
C LEU A 54 9.29 -25.30 -4.11
N ARG A 55 10.39 -25.73 -3.47
CA ARG A 55 11.71 -25.10 -3.63
C ARG A 55 12.23 -25.19 -5.07
N GLY A 56 11.78 -26.18 -5.84
CA GLY A 56 12.17 -26.38 -7.23
C GLY A 56 11.65 -25.32 -8.21
N LEU A 57 10.67 -24.50 -7.83
CA LEU A 57 10.11 -23.48 -8.72
C LEU A 57 10.98 -22.21 -8.79
N LEU A 58 10.78 -21.44 -9.86
CA LEU A 58 11.47 -20.18 -10.13
C LEU A 58 10.83 -18.99 -9.38
N TRP A 59 10.67 -19.13 -8.06
CA TRP A 59 10.13 -18.06 -7.23
C TRP A 59 11.02 -16.82 -7.28
N ALA A 60 10.40 -15.65 -7.42
CA ALA A 60 11.08 -14.37 -7.30
C ALA A 60 10.24 -13.37 -6.50
N SER A 61 10.91 -12.45 -5.82
CA SER A 61 10.29 -11.27 -5.23
C SER A 61 10.51 -10.06 -6.15
N ILE A 62 9.58 -9.11 -6.14
CA ILE A 62 9.72 -7.82 -6.81
C ILE A 62 9.26 -6.76 -5.82
N ASP A 63 10.19 -5.93 -5.37
CA ASP A 63 9.99 -4.99 -4.26
C ASP A 63 10.70 -3.65 -4.53
N ASN A 64 10.69 -2.73 -3.56
CA ASN A 64 11.60 -1.57 -3.63
C ASN A 64 13.05 -2.05 -3.48
N ASP A 65 14.00 -1.26 -4.00
CA ASP A 65 15.43 -1.58 -3.93
C ASP A 65 15.89 -1.88 -2.49
N ASP A 66 15.46 -1.06 -1.54
CA ASP A 66 15.87 -1.12 -0.13
C ASP A 66 15.03 -2.05 0.75
N SER A 67 13.93 -2.62 0.22
CA SER A 67 13.07 -3.53 0.99
C SER A 67 13.83 -4.77 1.45
N ARG A 68 13.67 -5.15 2.72
CA ARG A 68 14.25 -6.38 3.30
C ARG A 68 13.19 -7.30 3.90
N ASP A 69 12.02 -6.76 4.21
CA ASP A 69 10.82 -7.41 4.70
C ASP A 69 9.98 -7.98 3.55
N LEU A 70 10.51 -9.02 2.90
CA LEU A 70 9.91 -9.60 1.70
C LEU A 70 8.76 -10.53 2.10
N ASP A 71 7.53 -10.03 1.99
CA ASP A 71 6.32 -10.76 2.35
C ASP A 71 5.96 -11.84 1.32
N GLN A 72 6.34 -11.65 0.05
CA GLN A 72 5.72 -12.37 -1.06
C GLN A 72 6.72 -12.81 -2.14
N LEU A 73 6.47 -13.99 -2.72
CA LEU A 73 7.10 -14.46 -3.95
C LEU A 73 6.02 -14.84 -4.96
N THR A 74 6.36 -14.76 -6.24
CA THR A 74 5.44 -15.14 -7.33
C THR A 74 6.12 -16.07 -8.32
N VAL A 75 5.34 -16.97 -8.91
CA VAL A 75 5.75 -17.80 -10.05
C VAL A 75 4.55 -18.14 -10.93
N ALA A 76 4.76 -18.22 -12.24
CA ALA A 76 3.80 -18.62 -13.25
C ALA A 76 4.16 -19.99 -13.83
N GLN A 77 3.14 -20.82 -14.04
CA GLN A 77 3.24 -22.11 -14.69
C GLN A 77 2.23 -22.14 -15.85
N PRO A 78 2.69 -21.98 -17.11
CA PRO A 78 1.84 -22.12 -18.28
C PRO A 78 1.16 -23.50 -18.33
N MET A 79 -0.08 -23.53 -18.80
CA MET A 79 -0.88 -24.74 -19.02
C MET A 79 -1.36 -24.78 -20.50
N ALA A 80 -2.18 -25.77 -20.83
CA ALA A 80 -2.81 -25.86 -22.14
C ALA A 80 -3.74 -24.66 -22.43
N ASP A 81 -3.97 -24.39 -23.72
CA ASP A 81 -4.96 -23.42 -24.21
C ASP A 81 -4.79 -21.98 -23.68
N GLY A 82 -3.53 -21.61 -23.36
CA GLY A 82 -3.21 -20.27 -22.86
C GLY A 82 -3.62 -20.01 -21.40
N VAL A 83 -4.13 -21.02 -20.70
CA VAL A 83 -4.37 -20.97 -19.25
C VAL A 83 -3.02 -20.90 -18.53
N VAL A 84 -2.95 -20.11 -17.48
CA VAL A 84 -1.74 -19.99 -16.64
C VAL A 84 -2.11 -20.17 -15.19
N LYS A 85 -1.33 -20.98 -14.48
CA LYS A 85 -1.39 -21.06 -13.02
C LYS A 85 -0.40 -20.07 -12.42
N ILE A 86 -0.89 -19.12 -11.64
CA ILE A 86 -0.09 -18.18 -10.85
C ILE A 86 -0.07 -18.68 -9.41
N LEU A 87 1.11 -18.78 -8.83
CA LEU A 87 1.27 -19.08 -7.41
C LEU A 87 1.86 -17.86 -6.72
N VAL A 88 1.25 -17.49 -5.59
CA VAL A 88 1.73 -16.46 -4.67
C VAL A 88 2.12 -17.15 -3.37
N ALA A 89 3.39 -17.08 -2.98
CA ALA A 89 3.85 -17.56 -1.69
C ALA A 89 3.94 -16.37 -0.73
N VAL A 90 3.24 -16.44 0.39
CA VAL A 90 3.24 -15.43 1.45
C VAL A 90 3.98 -15.98 2.67
N ALA A 91 4.90 -15.18 3.25
CA ALA A 91 5.67 -15.54 4.45
C ALA A 91 4.79 -16.11 5.57
N ASP A 92 5.09 -17.30 6.11
CA ASP A 92 4.34 -17.89 7.24
C ASP A 92 4.78 -17.28 8.57
N VAL A 93 4.38 -16.03 8.82
CA VAL A 93 4.75 -15.26 10.03
C VAL A 93 4.19 -15.90 11.30
N ASP A 94 2.98 -16.47 11.25
CA ASP A 94 2.36 -17.20 12.37
C ASP A 94 3.20 -18.41 12.82
N ALA A 95 4.03 -18.99 11.93
CA ALA A 95 4.95 -20.05 12.33
C ALA A 95 5.92 -19.60 13.43
N THR A 96 6.26 -18.31 13.48
CA THR A 96 7.17 -17.71 14.47
C THR A 96 6.44 -16.85 15.50
N VAL A 97 5.49 -16.00 15.09
CA VAL A 97 4.79 -15.06 15.98
C VAL A 97 3.48 -15.70 16.48
N LYS A 98 3.55 -16.36 17.64
CA LYS A 98 2.41 -17.07 18.23
C LYS A 98 1.41 -16.10 18.85
N GLU A 99 0.13 -16.43 18.72
CA GLU A 99 -0.94 -15.72 19.40
C GLU A 99 -0.69 -15.67 20.92
N GLY A 100 -0.88 -14.48 21.51
CA GLY A 100 -0.67 -14.26 22.94
C GLY A 100 0.79 -14.09 23.37
N SER A 101 1.75 -14.14 22.44
CA SER A 101 3.15 -13.84 22.70
C SER A 101 3.41 -12.34 22.94
N ALA A 102 4.59 -11.98 23.41
CA ALA A 102 4.94 -10.57 23.65
C ALA A 102 5.09 -9.81 22.31
N ILE A 103 5.56 -10.49 21.27
CA ILE A 103 5.65 -9.94 19.92
C ILE A 103 4.25 -9.76 19.32
N ASP A 104 3.37 -10.74 19.49
CA ASP A 104 1.96 -10.65 19.08
C ASP A 104 1.23 -9.50 19.78
N ALA A 105 1.49 -9.28 21.07
CA ALA A 105 0.92 -8.15 21.80
C ALA A 105 1.32 -6.79 21.18
N HIS A 106 2.60 -6.60 20.84
CA HIS A 106 3.05 -5.37 20.17
C HIS A 106 2.45 -5.25 18.77
N ALA A 107 2.44 -6.34 17.99
CA ALA A 107 1.84 -6.37 16.66
C ALA A 107 0.34 -6.06 16.70
N ARG A 108 -0.37 -6.53 17.73
CA ARG A 108 -1.78 -6.21 17.98
C ARG A 108 -1.98 -4.75 18.37
N THR A 109 -1.08 -4.14 19.15
CA THR A 109 -1.18 -2.72 19.51
C THR A 109 -1.02 -1.83 18.28
N ASN A 110 0.06 -2.01 17.51
CA ASN A 110 0.34 -1.14 16.37
C ASN A 110 -0.47 -1.51 15.12
N THR A 111 -0.82 -2.79 14.95
CA THR A 111 -1.56 -3.40 13.82
C THR A 111 -0.95 -3.27 12.43
N THR A 112 -0.08 -2.29 12.21
CA THR A 112 0.59 -2.01 10.96
C THR A 112 1.98 -1.44 11.23
N SER A 113 2.91 -1.64 10.31
CA SER A 113 4.13 -0.83 10.26
C SER A 113 3.76 0.61 9.88
N VAL A 114 4.45 1.59 10.45
CA VAL A 114 4.22 3.02 10.19
C VAL A 114 5.43 3.59 9.45
N TYR A 115 5.22 4.07 8.23
CA TYR A 115 6.27 4.52 7.33
C TYR A 115 6.33 6.05 7.30
N THR A 116 7.14 6.63 8.18
CA THR A 116 7.35 8.09 8.20
C THR A 116 8.52 8.49 7.30
N ALA A 117 8.64 9.79 7.00
CA ALA A 117 9.74 10.29 6.19
C ALA A 117 11.12 9.98 6.80
N ALA A 118 11.27 9.97 8.12
CA ALA A 118 12.58 9.89 8.77
C ALA A 118 12.90 8.53 9.41
N GLU A 119 11.89 7.82 9.90
CA GLU A 119 11.99 6.55 10.61
C GLU A 119 10.80 5.65 10.26
N VAL A 120 11.05 4.36 10.08
CA VAL A 120 10.01 3.34 9.96
C VAL A 120 9.83 2.72 11.33
N PHE A 121 8.58 2.62 11.79
CA PHE A 121 8.22 1.91 13.01
C PHE A 121 7.62 0.56 12.61
N PRO A 122 8.40 -0.52 12.58
CA PRO A 122 7.92 -1.80 12.09
C PRO A 122 6.95 -2.44 13.08
N MET A 123 5.92 -3.13 12.56
CA MET A 123 4.98 -3.89 13.39
C MET A 123 5.67 -5.05 14.13
N LEU A 124 6.68 -5.65 13.50
CA LEU A 124 7.46 -6.75 14.04
C LEU A 124 8.93 -6.34 14.20
N PRO A 125 9.65 -6.86 15.20
CA PRO A 125 11.08 -6.63 15.37
C PRO A 125 11.86 -6.92 14.07
N GLU A 126 12.80 -6.05 13.71
CA GLU A 126 13.51 -6.11 12.41
C GLU A 126 14.17 -7.47 12.15
N LYS A 127 14.74 -8.08 13.19
CA LYS A 127 15.38 -9.41 13.11
C LYS A 127 14.39 -10.51 12.72
N LEU A 128 13.10 -10.33 12.99
CA LEU A 128 12.06 -11.19 12.47
C LEU A 128 11.70 -10.79 11.04
N SER A 129 11.18 -9.58 10.86
CA SER A 129 10.57 -9.13 9.60
C SER A 129 11.53 -9.11 8.41
N THR A 130 12.83 -8.86 8.63
CA THR A 130 13.84 -8.73 7.56
C THR A 130 14.72 -9.97 7.38
N ASP A 131 14.61 -10.94 8.28
CA ASP A 131 15.41 -12.17 8.22
C ASP A 131 14.53 -13.41 8.43
N ARG A 132 14.12 -13.69 9.66
CA ARG A 132 13.55 -15.00 10.04
C ARG A 132 12.20 -15.31 9.39
N THR A 133 11.39 -14.29 9.08
CA THR A 133 10.11 -14.45 8.39
C THR A 133 10.14 -13.92 6.96
N SER A 134 11.10 -13.05 6.62
CA SER A 134 11.30 -12.57 5.24
C SER A 134 11.59 -13.72 4.27
N LEU A 135 11.02 -13.64 3.07
CA LEU A 135 11.28 -14.54 1.94
C LEU A 135 12.58 -14.14 1.21
N GLY A 136 13.69 -14.06 1.96
CA GLY A 136 14.99 -13.61 1.49
C GLY A 136 15.57 -14.44 0.34
N GLU A 137 16.27 -13.78 -0.58
CA GLU A 137 16.96 -14.40 -1.73
C GLU A 137 17.92 -15.51 -1.26
N GLY A 138 17.85 -16.68 -1.91
CA GLY A 138 18.69 -17.84 -1.60
C GLY A 138 18.29 -18.57 -0.31
N GLN A 139 17.19 -18.18 0.34
CA GLN A 139 16.80 -18.76 1.62
C GLN A 139 15.52 -19.60 1.51
N GLU A 140 15.55 -20.78 2.14
CA GLU A 140 14.37 -21.62 2.30
C GLU A 140 13.47 -21.06 3.39
N ARG A 141 12.16 -20.96 3.10
CA ARG A 141 11.16 -20.40 4.02
C ARG A 141 9.84 -21.15 3.95
N LEU A 142 9.16 -21.22 5.09
CA LEU A 142 7.76 -21.61 5.15
C LEU A 142 6.89 -20.49 4.58
N ALA A 143 5.91 -20.88 3.77
CA ALA A 143 4.95 -19.98 3.18
C ALA A 143 3.55 -20.59 3.18
N ILE A 144 2.55 -19.71 3.24
CA ILE A 144 1.20 -20.01 2.77
C ILE A 144 1.18 -19.70 1.29
N VAL A 145 0.87 -20.71 0.47
CA VAL A 145 0.81 -20.58 -0.98
C VAL A 145 -0.65 -20.49 -1.41
N ILE A 146 -0.93 -19.45 -2.19
CA ILE A 146 -2.20 -19.21 -2.84
C ILE A 146 -2.01 -19.48 -4.33
N GLU A 147 -2.61 -20.57 -4.80
CA GLU A 147 -2.62 -20.96 -6.20
C GLU A 147 -3.86 -20.40 -6.88
N ILE A 148 -3.71 -19.81 -8.06
CA ILE A 148 -4.79 -19.22 -8.85
C ILE A 148 -4.63 -19.67 -10.30
N VAL A 149 -5.70 -20.19 -10.90
CA VAL A 149 -5.75 -20.57 -12.31
C VAL A 149 -6.43 -19.45 -13.08
N VAL A 150 -5.73 -18.90 -14.07
CA VAL A 150 -6.13 -17.72 -14.83
C VAL A 150 -6.32 -18.10 -16.30
N ALA A 151 -7.50 -17.82 -16.82
CA ALA A 151 -7.84 -17.99 -18.23
C ALA A 151 -7.16 -16.90 -19.10
N PRO A 152 -7.08 -17.09 -20.44
CA PRO A 152 -6.43 -16.12 -21.34
C PRO A 152 -7.00 -14.69 -21.28
N ASP A 153 -8.26 -14.53 -20.89
CA ASP A 153 -8.94 -13.25 -20.73
C ASP A 153 -8.68 -12.57 -19.37
N GLY A 154 -7.92 -13.20 -18.48
CA GLY A 154 -7.65 -12.73 -17.14
C GLY A 154 -8.66 -13.22 -16.09
N ALA A 155 -9.65 -14.03 -16.46
CA ALA A 155 -10.62 -14.55 -15.50
C ALA A 155 -10.02 -15.63 -14.60
N ILE A 156 -10.31 -15.56 -13.30
CA ILE A 156 -9.90 -16.58 -12.34
C ILE A 156 -10.90 -17.74 -12.40
N THR A 157 -10.43 -18.92 -12.81
CA THR A 157 -11.27 -20.12 -12.98
C THR A 157 -11.11 -21.16 -11.87
N GLY A 158 -10.05 -21.05 -11.06
CA GLY A 158 -9.81 -21.93 -9.93
C GLY A 158 -8.82 -21.33 -8.94
N SER A 159 -8.90 -21.79 -7.69
CA SER A 159 -7.93 -21.41 -6.65
C SER A 159 -7.78 -22.48 -5.59
N SER A 160 -6.62 -22.54 -4.93
CA SER A 160 -6.40 -23.36 -3.74
C SER A 160 -5.40 -22.70 -2.79
N VAL A 161 -5.46 -23.06 -1.51
CA VAL A 161 -4.55 -22.54 -0.48
C VAL A 161 -3.97 -23.69 0.32
N TYR A 162 -2.65 -23.69 0.51
CA TYR A 162 -1.93 -24.72 1.26
C TYR A 162 -0.59 -24.19 1.80
N ARG A 163 0.06 -24.97 2.66
CA ARG A 163 1.39 -24.61 3.21
C ARG A 163 2.51 -25.28 2.41
N ALA A 164 3.62 -24.57 2.23
CA ALA A 164 4.78 -25.09 1.51
C ALA A 164 6.11 -24.55 2.04
N VAL A 165 7.21 -25.22 1.70
CA VAL A 165 8.56 -24.65 1.72
C VAL A 165 8.88 -24.12 0.33
N VAL A 166 9.35 -22.88 0.26
CA VAL A 166 9.75 -22.18 -0.97
C VAL A 166 11.19 -21.70 -0.87
N LEU A 167 11.80 -21.40 -2.01
CA LEU A 167 13.16 -20.86 -2.11
C LEU A 167 13.15 -19.68 -3.09
N ASN A 168 13.40 -18.46 -2.58
CA ASN A 168 13.47 -17.27 -3.43
C ASN A 168 14.74 -17.33 -4.30
N ARG A 169 14.57 -17.39 -5.63
CA ARG A 169 15.67 -17.45 -6.59
C ARG A 169 16.27 -16.09 -6.90
N ALA A 170 15.50 -15.02 -6.79
CA ALA A 170 15.94 -13.66 -7.05
C ALA A 170 15.05 -12.62 -6.34
N LYS A 171 15.69 -11.70 -5.61
CA LYS A 171 15.09 -10.43 -5.20
C LYS A 171 15.29 -9.43 -6.34
N LEU A 172 14.19 -8.96 -6.90
CA LEU A 172 14.18 -7.98 -7.98
C LEU A 172 13.61 -6.65 -7.48
N ALA A 173 13.94 -5.59 -8.21
CA ALA A 173 13.47 -4.24 -7.92
C ALA A 173 12.44 -3.78 -8.96
N TYR A 174 11.37 -3.13 -8.51
CA TYR A 174 10.30 -2.63 -9.38
C TYR A 174 10.83 -1.81 -10.56
N ASN A 175 11.70 -0.83 -10.30
CA ASN A 175 12.18 0.07 -11.34
C ASN A 175 13.00 -0.65 -12.41
N GLY A 176 13.92 -1.53 -12.00
CA GLY A 176 14.72 -2.33 -12.92
C GLY A 176 13.88 -3.30 -13.75
N VAL A 177 12.90 -3.96 -13.14
CA VAL A 177 11.99 -4.88 -13.84
C VAL A 177 11.08 -4.13 -14.82
N ALA A 178 10.53 -2.98 -14.42
CA ALA A 178 9.64 -2.18 -15.27
C ALA A 178 10.36 -1.72 -16.55
N VAL A 179 11.56 -1.15 -16.41
CA VAL A 179 12.39 -0.71 -17.55
C VAL A 179 12.66 -1.87 -18.53
N TRP A 180 12.94 -3.06 -18.00
CA TRP A 180 13.20 -4.25 -18.82
C TRP A 180 11.95 -4.79 -19.53
N ILE A 181 10.83 -4.98 -18.81
CA ILE A 181 9.58 -5.51 -19.39
C ILE A 181 9.04 -4.57 -20.47
N GLU A 182 9.26 -3.27 -20.33
CA GLU A 182 8.87 -2.25 -21.32
C GLU A 182 9.84 -2.14 -22.51
N GLY A 183 10.93 -2.93 -22.53
CA GLY A 183 11.92 -2.90 -23.61
C GLY A 183 12.80 -1.64 -23.64
N ARG A 184 12.84 -0.88 -22.53
CA ARG A 184 13.60 0.36 -22.40
C ARG A 184 15.01 0.17 -21.82
N GLY A 185 15.36 -1.05 -21.41
CA GLY A 185 16.68 -1.38 -20.89
C GLY A 185 16.93 -2.87 -20.75
N PRO A 186 18.15 -3.27 -20.33
CA PRO A 186 18.53 -4.68 -20.20
C PRO A 186 17.82 -5.33 -19.01
N ALA A 187 17.77 -6.66 -19.01
CA ALA A 187 17.31 -7.43 -17.86
C ALA A 187 18.18 -7.13 -16.63
N PRO A 188 17.58 -6.98 -15.42
CA PRO A 188 18.35 -6.88 -14.18
C PRO A 188 19.33 -8.06 -14.03
N GLN A 189 20.54 -7.80 -13.53
CA GLN A 189 21.59 -8.82 -13.42
C GLN A 189 21.13 -10.07 -12.63
N ARG A 190 20.42 -9.87 -11.52
CA ARG A 190 19.87 -10.96 -10.70
C ARG A 190 18.83 -11.79 -11.43
N LEU A 191 18.05 -11.16 -12.31
CA LEU A 191 17.10 -11.85 -13.18
C LEU A 191 17.84 -12.69 -14.22
N ALA A 192 18.80 -12.09 -14.91
CA ALA A 192 19.59 -12.75 -15.95
C ALA A 192 20.44 -13.92 -15.43
N ALA A 193 20.78 -13.91 -14.13
CA ALA A 193 21.51 -14.99 -13.48
C ALA A 193 20.68 -16.28 -13.25
N VAL A 194 19.36 -16.21 -13.35
CA VAL A 194 18.46 -17.34 -13.13
C VAL A 194 17.84 -17.80 -14.46
N ALA A 195 18.29 -18.94 -14.97
CA ALA A 195 17.82 -19.48 -16.24
C ALA A 195 16.29 -19.66 -16.26
N GLY A 196 15.63 -19.13 -17.30
CA GLY A 196 14.18 -19.21 -17.51
C GLY A 196 13.35 -18.21 -16.70
N LEU A 197 13.95 -17.45 -15.78
CA LEU A 197 13.21 -16.47 -14.97
C LEU A 197 12.67 -15.31 -15.83
N ASP A 198 13.36 -14.98 -16.91
CA ASP A 198 12.98 -13.93 -17.85
C ASP A 198 11.71 -14.30 -18.65
N GLU A 199 11.62 -15.52 -19.17
CA GLU A 199 10.42 -16.02 -19.84
C GLU A 199 9.24 -16.07 -18.87
N GLN A 200 9.49 -16.60 -17.67
CA GLN A 200 8.51 -16.72 -16.60
C GLN A 200 7.93 -15.35 -16.19
N LEU A 201 8.76 -14.32 -16.04
CA LEU A 201 8.28 -12.97 -15.70
C LEU A 201 7.52 -12.28 -16.83
N ARG A 202 7.85 -12.57 -18.10
CA ARG A 202 7.04 -12.10 -19.23
C ARG A 202 5.67 -12.76 -19.27
N VAL A 203 5.56 -14.03 -18.84
CA VAL A 203 4.26 -14.69 -18.65
C VAL A 203 3.49 -14.02 -17.52
N GLN A 204 4.13 -13.76 -16.37
CA GLN A 204 3.51 -13.05 -15.26
C GLN A 204 2.94 -11.69 -15.70
N ASP A 205 3.74 -10.87 -16.38
CA ASP A 205 3.30 -9.57 -16.89
C ASP A 205 2.09 -9.70 -17.79
N ARG A 206 2.12 -10.59 -18.79
CA ARG A 206 0.99 -10.80 -19.71
C ARG A 206 -0.30 -11.15 -18.96
N VAL A 207 -0.21 -12.06 -17.98
CA VAL A 207 -1.36 -12.48 -17.17
C VAL A 207 -1.86 -11.35 -16.30
N ALA A 208 -0.97 -10.63 -15.62
CA ALA A 208 -1.35 -9.50 -14.78
C ALA A 208 -2.03 -8.38 -15.59
N GLN A 209 -1.53 -8.07 -16.79
CA GLN A 209 -2.18 -7.09 -17.69
C GLN A 209 -3.57 -7.56 -18.15
N ALA A 210 -3.76 -8.85 -18.44
CA ALA A 210 -5.08 -9.39 -18.76
C ALA A 210 -6.05 -9.25 -17.58
N MET A 211 -5.60 -9.62 -16.37
CA MET A 211 -6.38 -9.49 -15.13
C MET A 211 -6.74 -8.03 -14.85
N LYS A 212 -5.78 -7.11 -14.97
CA LYS A 212 -5.98 -5.66 -14.82
C LYS A 212 -7.07 -5.16 -15.76
N ASN A 213 -6.96 -5.50 -17.05
CA ASN A 213 -7.93 -5.07 -18.06
C ASN A 213 -9.33 -5.59 -17.74
N LEU A 214 -9.47 -6.86 -17.36
CA LEU A 214 -10.76 -7.43 -16.96
C LEU A 214 -11.34 -6.74 -15.72
N ARG A 215 -10.51 -6.42 -14.71
CA ARG A 215 -10.95 -5.69 -13.51
C ARG A 215 -11.45 -4.28 -13.85
N HIS A 216 -10.77 -3.55 -14.74
CA HIS A 216 -11.23 -2.23 -15.19
C HIS A 216 -12.53 -2.31 -15.99
N GLN A 217 -12.72 -3.34 -16.82
CA GLN A 217 -14.00 -3.59 -17.50
C GLN A 217 -15.15 -3.83 -16.51
N HIS A 218 -14.85 -4.39 -15.34
CA HIS A 218 -15.79 -4.55 -14.23
C HIS A 218 -15.92 -3.32 -13.33
N GLY A 219 -15.18 -2.24 -13.61
CA GLY A 219 -15.29 -0.95 -12.92
C GLY A 219 -14.30 -0.73 -11.78
N ALA A 220 -13.19 -1.48 -11.72
CA ALA A 220 -12.11 -1.18 -10.78
C ALA A 220 -11.55 0.22 -11.08
N LEU A 221 -11.49 1.06 -10.04
CA LEU A 221 -11.07 2.44 -10.17
C LEU A 221 -9.56 2.53 -10.33
N SER A 222 -9.12 3.36 -11.27
CA SER A 222 -7.73 3.70 -11.46
C SER A 222 -7.50 5.12 -10.95
N LEU A 223 -7.01 5.23 -9.71
CA LEU A 223 -6.78 6.49 -9.02
C LEU A 223 -5.29 6.75 -8.91
N GLU A 224 -4.88 8.00 -9.11
CA GLU A 224 -3.48 8.42 -8.98
C GLU A 224 -3.35 9.44 -7.84
N THR A 225 -2.49 9.15 -6.88
CA THR A 225 -2.09 10.11 -5.85
C THR A 225 -0.61 10.44 -6.01
N LEU A 226 -0.27 11.73 -5.96
CA LEU A 226 1.12 12.18 -5.94
C LEU A 226 1.68 12.04 -4.53
N GLU A 227 1.95 10.81 -4.12
CA GLU A 227 2.70 10.57 -2.89
C GLU A 227 4.20 10.79 -3.14
N ALA A 228 4.84 11.63 -2.34
CA ALA A 228 6.28 11.86 -2.42
C ALA A 228 7.03 11.06 -1.36
N ARG A 229 8.18 10.50 -1.73
CA ARG A 229 9.14 9.86 -0.82
C ARG A 229 10.26 10.82 -0.48
N ALA A 230 10.64 10.82 0.79
CA ALA A 230 11.75 11.62 1.29
C ALA A 230 13.09 11.01 0.86
N VAL A 231 13.96 11.84 0.28
CA VAL A 231 15.32 11.47 -0.11
C VAL A 231 16.28 12.22 0.80
N PHE A 232 17.12 11.48 1.52
CA PHE A 232 18.13 12.06 2.42
C PHE A 232 19.53 11.93 1.83
N ASP A 233 20.32 13.01 1.95
CA ASP A 233 21.77 13.00 1.79
C ASP A 233 22.41 13.06 3.19
N GLY A 234 22.86 11.91 3.68
CA GLY A 234 23.20 11.72 5.10
C GLY A 234 21.97 11.96 5.99
N ASP A 235 22.05 12.98 6.85
CA ASP A 235 20.96 13.39 7.75
C ASP A 235 20.16 14.59 7.24
N VAL A 236 20.48 15.10 6.04
CA VAL A 236 19.79 16.24 5.45
C VAL A 236 18.74 15.75 4.47
N LEU A 237 17.49 16.20 4.64
CA LEU A 237 16.45 15.96 3.66
C LEU A 237 16.78 16.76 2.39
N ALA A 238 17.18 16.04 1.33
CA ALA A 238 17.62 16.61 0.08
C ALA A 238 16.47 16.85 -0.89
N ASP A 239 15.47 15.94 -0.92
CA ASP A 239 14.34 16.06 -1.86
C ASP A 239 13.09 15.30 -1.39
N LEU A 240 11.97 15.58 -2.05
CA LEU A 240 10.70 14.85 -1.98
C LEU A 240 10.27 14.46 -3.40
N VAL A 241 10.58 13.22 -3.79
CA VAL A 241 10.39 12.72 -5.16
C VAL A 241 9.07 11.96 -5.26
N PRO A 242 8.24 12.18 -6.30
CA PRO A 242 7.04 11.39 -6.54
C PRO A 242 7.32 9.88 -6.60
N ASP A 243 6.47 9.07 -5.96
CA ASP A 243 6.48 7.63 -6.10
C ASP A 243 5.65 7.22 -7.32
N GLU A 244 6.32 7.08 -8.47
CA GLU A 244 5.64 6.80 -9.73
C GLU A 244 5.15 5.35 -9.81
N LYS A 245 3.92 5.15 -10.29
CA LYS A 245 3.40 3.83 -10.63
C LYS A 245 4.11 3.33 -11.90
N ASN A 246 4.48 2.05 -11.93
CA ASN A 246 5.15 1.44 -13.06
C ASN A 246 4.62 0.03 -13.32
N ARG A 247 4.95 -0.54 -14.48
CA ARG A 247 4.41 -1.83 -14.93
C ARG A 247 4.73 -3.01 -14.00
N ALA A 248 5.89 -2.99 -13.33
CA ALA A 248 6.25 -4.03 -12.38
C ALA A 248 5.44 -3.93 -11.07
N LYS A 249 5.14 -2.72 -10.60
CA LYS A 249 4.24 -2.49 -9.46
C LYS A 249 2.82 -2.98 -9.78
N GLU A 250 2.32 -2.67 -10.98
CA GLU A 250 1.01 -3.14 -11.45
C GLU A 250 0.93 -4.67 -11.50
N LEU A 251 1.97 -5.33 -12.03
CA LEU A 251 2.04 -6.78 -12.10
C LEU A 251 1.78 -7.41 -10.71
N ILE A 252 2.52 -6.94 -9.72
CA ILE A 252 2.40 -7.46 -8.34
C ILE A 252 1.07 -7.06 -7.71
N GLU A 253 0.60 -5.83 -7.91
CA GLU A 253 -0.68 -5.33 -7.39
C GLU A 253 -1.86 -6.22 -7.81
N ASP A 254 -1.96 -6.55 -9.11
CA ASP A 254 -3.07 -7.37 -9.62
C ASP A 254 -3.01 -8.83 -9.12
N PHE A 255 -1.81 -9.40 -8.96
CA PHE A 255 -1.65 -10.72 -8.33
C PHE A 255 -2.02 -10.73 -6.85
N MET A 256 -1.67 -9.68 -6.10
CA MET A 256 -2.05 -9.60 -4.69
C MET A 256 -3.54 -9.42 -4.51
N ILE A 257 -4.19 -8.63 -5.38
CA ILE A 257 -5.64 -8.49 -5.35
C ILE A 257 -6.34 -9.83 -5.61
N ALA A 258 -5.85 -10.60 -6.58
CA ALA A 258 -6.36 -11.93 -6.86
C ALA A 258 -6.12 -12.93 -5.72
N ALA A 259 -4.93 -12.92 -5.12
CA ALA A 259 -4.57 -13.79 -4.00
C ALA A 259 -5.42 -13.49 -2.75
N ASN A 260 -5.67 -12.22 -2.49
CA ASN A 260 -6.58 -11.74 -1.45
C ASN A 260 -8.01 -12.26 -1.70
N GLY A 261 -8.53 -12.16 -2.92
CA GLY A 261 -9.87 -12.70 -3.25
C GLY A 261 -9.96 -14.22 -3.15
N ALA A 262 -8.93 -14.93 -3.62
CA ALA A 262 -8.83 -16.39 -3.49
C ALA A 262 -8.77 -16.84 -2.03
N THR A 263 -8.11 -16.06 -1.16
CA THR A 263 -8.06 -16.30 0.28
C THR A 263 -9.43 -16.19 0.94
N ALA A 264 -10.16 -15.10 0.66
CA ALA A 264 -11.50 -14.89 1.19
C ALA A 264 -12.45 -16.03 0.78
N LYS A 265 -12.42 -16.40 -0.51
CA LYS A 265 -13.21 -17.50 -1.07
C LYS A 265 -12.86 -18.85 -0.44
N PHE A 266 -11.58 -19.12 -0.17
CA PHE A 266 -11.16 -20.36 0.48
C PHE A 266 -11.72 -20.48 1.91
N LEU A 267 -11.68 -19.40 2.69
CA LEU A 267 -12.26 -19.39 4.05
C LEU A 267 -13.77 -19.57 4.02
N GLU A 268 -14.46 -18.92 3.09
CA GLU A 268 -15.91 -19.09 2.88
C GLU A 268 -16.26 -20.56 2.57
N GLN A 269 -15.54 -21.18 1.64
CA GLN A 269 -15.74 -22.60 1.26
C GLN A 269 -15.48 -23.57 2.42
N LYS A 270 -14.57 -23.21 3.33
CA LYS A 270 -14.28 -23.96 4.55
C LYS A 270 -15.24 -23.64 5.70
N GLY A 271 -16.24 -22.77 5.50
CA GLY A 271 -17.16 -22.36 6.54
C GLY A 271 -16.47 -21.65 7.70
N CYS A 272 -15.37 -20.94 7.43
CA CYS A 272 -14.61 -20.19 8.43
C CYS A 272 -14.90 -18.69 8.30
N PRO A 273 -14.86 -17.93 9.41
CA PRO A 273 -14.92 -16.47 9.36
C PRO A 273 -13.80 -15.89 8.49
N SER A 274 -14.08 -14.73 7.88
CA SER A 274 -13.10 -13.97 7.12
C SER A 274 -13.02 -12.53 7.64
N LEU A 275 -11.80 -12.02 7.84
CA LEU A 275 -11.57 -10.61 8.13
C LEU A 275 -11.49 -9.84 6.81
N ARG A 276 -12.62 -9.30 6.37
CA ARG A 276 -12.79 -8.66 5.05
C ARG A 276 -12.29 -7.23 5.08
N ARG A 277 -11.67 -6.78 3.98
CA ARG A 277 -11.33 -5.38 3.75
C ARG A 277 -12.38 -4.77 2.82
N VAL A 278 -13.23 -3.92 3.37
CA VAL A 278 -14.41 -3.39 2.70
C VAL A 278 -14.19 -1.91 2.40
N LEU A 279 -14.63 -1.47 1.22
CA LEU A 279 -14.82 -0.06 0.92
C LEU A 279 -16.24 0.08 0.40
N ARG A 280 -17.13 0.61 1.22
CA ARG A 280 -18.56 0.71 0.89
C ARG A 280 -18.80 1.67 -0.26
N THR A 281 -20.03 1.66 -0.78
CA THR A 281 -20.46 2.67 -1.73
C THR A 281 -20.29 4.08 -1.14
N PRO A 282 -19.85 5.07 -1.93
CA PRO A 282 -19.56 6.40 -1.41
C PRO A 282 -20.81 7.08 -0.86
N LYS A 283 -20.82 7.40 0.45
CA LYS A 283 -21.90 8.21 1.05
C LYS A 283 -22.02 9.61 0.41
N ARG A 284 -20.92 10.11 -0.16
CA ARG A 284 -20.84 11.41 -0.84
C ARG A 284 -20.90 11.27 -2.38
N TRP A 285 -21.54 10.22 -2.89
CA TRP A 285 -21.68 9.99 -4.34
C TRP A 285 -22.24 11.21 -5.09
N GLN A 286 -23.26 11.87 -4.56
CA GLN A 286 -23.84 13.04 -5.21
C GLN A 286 -22.82 14.17 -5.45
N ARG A 287 -21.83 14.32 -4.55
CA ARG A 287 -20.74 15.28 -4.75
C ARG A 287 -19.78 14.85 -5.87
N ILE A 288 -19.60 13.54 -6.08
CA ILE A 288 -18.85 13.00 -7.22
C ILE A 288 -19.61 13.28 -8.52
N VAL A 289 -20.95 13.14 -8.52
CA VAL A 289 -21.80 13.50 -9.66
C VAL A 289 -21.69 14.98 -10.01
N GLU A 290 -21.75 15.87 -9.01
CA GLU A 290 -21.55 17.31 -9.19
C GLU A 290 -20.16 17.65 -9.74
N LEU A 291 -19.12 16.98 -9.22
CA LEU A 291 -17.73 17.14 -9.69
C LEU A 291 -17.60 16.76 -11.18
N ALA A 292 -18.20 15.64 -11.58
CA ALA A 292 -18.23 15.21 -12.98
C ALA A 292 -19.01 16.21 -13.85
N ALA A 293 -20.16 16.71 -13.38
CA ALA A 293 -20.97 17.72 -14.09
C ALA A 293 -20.22 19.03 -14.31
N GLY A 294 -19.44 19.50 -13.32
CA GLY A 294 -18.57 20.66 -13.45
C GLY A 294 -17.48 20.51 -14.52
N LEU A 295 -17.13 19.26 -14.87
CA LEU A 295 -16.19 18.90 -15.92
C LEU A 295 -16.88 18.52 -17.25
N GLY A 296 -18.19 18.74 -17.36
CA GLY A 296 -18.98 18.49 -18.56
C GLY A 296 -19.36 17.02 -18.78
N GLU A 297 -19.22 16.16 -17.77
CA GLU A 297 -19.56 14.73 -17.83
C GLU A 297 -20.82 14.43 -17.01
N ARG A 298 -21.49 13.32 -17.32
CA ARG A 298 -22.68 12.88 -16.57
C ARG A 298 -22.44 11.52 -15.95
N LEU A 299 -22.50 11.47 -14.62
CA LEU A 299 -22.55 10.22 -13.86
C LEU A 299 -24.00 9.88 -13.48
N PRO A 300 -24.32 8.60 -13.29
CA PRO A 300 -25.64 8.19 -12.80
C PRO A 300 -25.90 8.70 -11.38
N THR A 301 -27.18 8.89 -11.04
CA THR A 301 -27.59 9.32 -9.69
C THR A 301 -27.23 8.27 -8.63
N GLU A 302 -27.30 6.99 -8.98
CA GLU A 302 -26.91 5.89 -8.10
C GLU A 302 -25.41 5.56 -8.23
N PRO A 303 -24.72 5.18 -7.13
CA PRO A 303 -23.32 4.79 -7.16
C PRO A 303 -23.02 3.69 -8.16
N SER A 304 -22.07 3.96 -9.07
CA SER A 304 -21.60 2.99 -10.07
C SER A 304 -20.09 3.11 -10.22
N ALA A 305 -19.37 2.09 -9.75
CA ALA A 305 -17.92 2.03 -9.88
C ALA A 305 -17.49 2.05 -11.35
N ARG A 306 -18.21 1.32 -12.21
CA ARG A 306 -17.96 1.31 -13.67
C ARG A 306 -18.15 2.69 -14.29
N ALA A 307 -19.26 3.38 -14.01
CA ALA A 307 -19.48 4.71 -14.57
C ALA A 307 -18.42 5.72 -14.07
N LEU A 308 -18.03 5.60 -12.80
CA LEU A 308 -16.95 6.42 -12.23
C LEU A 308 -15.61 6.13 -12.92
N GLU A 309 -15.26 4.87 -13.15
CA GLU A 309 -14.02 4.52 -13.86
C GLU A 309 -14.04 5.01 -15.31
N GLU A 310 -15.14 4.85 -16.03
CA GLU A 310 -15.28 5.38 -17.40
C GLU A 310 -15.06 6.91 -17.43
N PHE A 311 -15.58 7.63 -16.42
CA PHE A 311 -15.31 9.06 -16.23
C PHE A 311 -13.82 9.33 -15.92
N LEU A 312 -13.23 8.62 -14.97
CA LEU A 312 -11.83 8.81 -14.57
C LEU A 312 -10.87 8.52 -15.74
N ALA A 313 -11.09 7.44 -16.47
CA ALA A 313 -10.28 7.06 -17.63
C ALA A 313 -10.31 8.15 -18.73
N LYS A 314 -11.49 8.70 -19.05
CA LYS A 314 -11.62 9.83 -19.97
C LYS A 314 -10.86 11.06 -19.47
N ARG A 315 -10.96 11.38 -18.19
CA ARG A 315 -10.29 12.56 -17.60
C ARG A 315 -8.78 12.40 -17.55
N ARG A 316 -8.26 11.21 -17.29
CA ARG A 316 -6.82 10.93 -17.38
C ARG A 316 -6.27 11.19 -18.77
N GLN A 317 -7.01 10.79 -19.81
CA GLN A 317 -6.60 11.05 -21.20
C GLN A 317 -6.72 12.52 -21.59
N ALA A 318 -7.79 13.20 -21.13
CA ALA A 318 -8.04 14.59 -21.46
C ALA A 318 -7.11 15.58 -20.74
N ASP A 319 -6.75 15.32 -19.48
CA ASP A 319 -5.91 16.18 -18.66
C ASP A 319 -5.03 15.35 -17.69
N PRO A 320 -3.99 14.66 -18.21
CA PRO A 320 -3.12 13.81 -17.39
C PRO A 320 -2.35 14.60 -16.33
N VAL A 321 -2.13 15.90 -16.54
CA VAL A 321 -1.39 16.76 -15.59
C VAL A 321 -2.22 17.04 -14.33
N ARG A 322 -3.54 17.26 -14.47
CA ARG A 322 -4.45 17.50 -13.34
C ARG A 322 -5.18 16.26 -12.83
N PHE A 323 -5.08 15.15 -13.56
CA PHE A 323 -5.73 13.91 -13.16
C PHE A 323 -5.42 13.45 -11.72
N PRO A 324 -4.20 13.62 -11.18
CA PRO A 324 -3.93 13.28 -9.78
C PRO A 324 -4.72 14.12 -8.77
N ASP A 325 -5.01 15.38 -9.06
CA ASP A 325 -5.79 16.26 -8.18
C ASP A 325 -7.30 15.88 -8.21
N LEU A 326 -7.80 15.51 -9.39
CA LEU A 326 -9.15 14.93 -9.54
C LEU A 326 -9.26 13.59 -8.81
N SER A 327 -8.26 12.72 -8.99
CA SER A 327 -8.18 11.43 -8.30
C SER A 327 -8.19 11.60 -6.79
N LEU A 328 -7.37 12.50 -6.25
CA LEU A 328 -7.36 12.82 -4.81
C LEU A 328 -8.72 13.31 -4.31
N SER A 329 -9.39 14.16 -5.10
CA SER A 329 -10.74 14.64 -4.77
C SER A 329 -11.74 13.49 -4.72
N VAL A 330 -11.72 12.59 -5.71
CA VAL A 330 -12.58 11.40 -5.74
C VAL A 330 -12.27 10.48 -4.56
N VAL A 331 -10.98 10.17 -4.29
CA VAL A 331 -10.55 9.37 -3.12
C VAL A 331 -11.15 9.91 -1.82
N LYS A 332 -11.07 11.23 -1.59
CA LYS A 332 -11.66 11.88 -0.40
C LYS A 332 -13.18 11.78 -0.32
N LEU A 333 -13.87 11.58 -1.45
CA LEU A 333 -15.32 11.41 -1.53
C LEU A 333 -15.77 9.94 -1.44
N LEU A 334 -14.91 8.99 -1.83
CA LEU A 334 -15.17 7.55 -1.69
C LEU A 334 -15.30 7.15 -0.21
N GLY A 335 -14.50 7.75 0.66
CA GLY A 335 -14.38 7.38 2.07
C GLY A 335 -13.20 6.45 2.33
N SER A 336 -13.02 6.05 3.59
CA SER A 336 -11.99 5.09 4.00
C SER A 336 -12.49 3.65 3.91
N GLY A 337 -11.56 2.73 3.66
CA GLY A 337 -11.84 1.31 3.84
C GLY A 337 -11.87 0.94 5.32
N GLU A 338 -12.54 -0.15 5.65
CA GLU A 338 -12.63 -0.70 7.01
C GLU A 338 -12.46 -2.22 7.00
N TYR A 339 -12.00 -2.77 8.12
CA TYR A 339 -12.05 -4.21 8.34
C TYR A 339 -13.40 -4.60 8.93
N VAL A 340 -14.02 -5.63 8.36
CA VAL A 340 -15.31 -6.18 8.80
C VAL A 340 -15.20 -7.70 8.86
N VAL A 341 -15.81 -8.32 9.87
CA VAL A 341 -15.89 -9.78 9.93
C VAL A 341 -17.07 -10.25 9.11
N GLU A 342 -16.81 -11.16 8.17
CA GLU A 342 -17.84 -11.94 7.51
C GLU A 342 -17.88 -13.32 8.15
N LEU A 343 -19.01 -13.65 8.79
CA LEU A 343 -19.24 -14.98 9.34
C LEU A 343 -19.83 -15.91 8.28
N PRO A 344 -19.67 -17.24 8.42
CA PRO A 344 -20.25 -18.21 7.48
C PRO A 344 -21.75 -17.99 7.25
N GLY A 345 -22.15 -17.88 5.99
CA GLY A 345 -23.54 -17.64 5.60
C GLY A 345 -24.02 -16.19 5.69
N GLN A 346 -23.19 -15.26 6.18
CA GLN A 346 -23.45 -13.83 6.08
C GLN A 346 -22.91 -13.26 4.76
N ARG A 347 -23.40 -12.09 4.38
CA ARG A 347 -22.87 -11.32 3.26
C ARG A 347 -22.52 -9.93 3.74
N VAL A 348 -21.28 -9.50 3.52
CA VAL A 348 -20.85 -8.13 3.74
C VAL A 348 -20.74 -7.37 2.42
N ASP A 349 -20.66 -6.05 2.51
CA ASP A 349 -20.38 -5.20 1.35
C ASP A 349 -19.01 -5.55 0.74
N GLY A 350 -18.87 -5.36 -0.57
CA GLY A 350 -17.60 -5.52 -1.26
C GLY A 350 -16.67 -4.31 -1.16
N HIS A 351 -15.62 -4.30 -1.96
CA HIS A 351 -14.69 -3.18 -2.10
C HIS A 351 -15.00 -2.36 -3.37
N PHE A 352 -15.74 -1.26 -3.22
CA PHE A 352 -16.21 -0.39 -4.30
C PHE A 352 -15.09 0.03 -5.25
N GLY A 353 -13.97 0.51 -4.71
CA GLY A 353 -12.84 1.00 -5.52
C GLY A 353 -12.13 -0.08 -6.33
N LEU A 354 -12.25 -1.35 -5.93
CA LEU A 354 -11.61 -2.47 -6.62
C LEU A 354 -12.59 -3.25 -7.48
N ALA A 355 -13.89 -2.91 -7.42
CA ALA A 355 -14.99 -3.65 -8.02
C ALA A 355 -14.99 -5.16 -7.72
N VAL A 356 -14.57 -5.53 -6.50
CA VAL A 356 -14.59 -6.92 -6.02
C VAL A 356 -15.54 -7.06 -4.83
N LYS A 357 -16.21 -8.21 -4.73
CA LYS A 357 -16.98 -8.58 -3.54
C LYS A 357 -16.02 -9.18 -2.52
N ASP A 358 -15.44 -10.31 -2.96
CA ASP A 358 -14.29 -11.12 -2.54
C ASP A 358 -13.00 -10.42 -2.08
N TYR A 359 -12.88 -9.76 -0.91
CA TYR A 359 -11.60 -9.09 -0.55
C TYR A 359 -11.24 -9.12 0.94
N THR A 360 -10.03 -9.58 1.23
CA THR A 360 -9.34 -9.55 2.53
C THR A 360 -7.90 -9.07 2.31
N HIS A 361 -7.17 -8.76 3.37
CA HIS A 361 -5.72 -8.57 3.27
C HIS A 361 -5.03 -9.84 3.81
N SER A 362 -4.26 -10.52 2.95
CA SER A 362 -3.55 -11.75 3.32
C SER A 362 -2.11 -11.87 2.80
N THR A 363 -1.60 -10.84 2.14
CA THR A 363 -0.33 -10.88 1.39
C THR A 363 0.82 -10.07 2.01
N ALA A 364 0.63 -9.46 3.19
CA ALA A 364 1.66 -8.63 3.85
C ALA A 364 1.75 -8.82 5.39
N PRO A 365 1.90 -10.06 5.89
CA PRO A 365 1.87 -10.39 7.32
C PRO A 365 3.04 -9.83 8.14
N ASN A 366 4.18 -9.46 7.53
CA ASN A 366 5.28 -8.85 8.29
C ASN A 366 4.98 -7.41 8.75
N ARG A 367 3.99 -6.78 8.11
CA ARG A 367 3.67 -5.35 8.31
C ARG A 367 2.19 -5.06 8.52
N ARG A 368 1.31 -6.07 8.53
CA ARG A 368 -0.12 -5.93 8.82
C ARG A 368 -0.63 -7.07 9.68
N PHE A 369 -1.20 -6.73 10.82
CA PHE A 369 -1.79 -7.66 11.79
C PHE A 369 -3.08 -8.33 11.27
N PRO A 370 -3.96 -7.65 10.50
CA PRO A 370 -5.08 -8.31 9.82
C PRO A 370 -4.66 -9.52 8.96
N ASP A 371 -3.52 -9.42 8.27
CA ASP A 371 -2.96 -10.51 7.48
C ASP A 371 -2.49 -11.65 8.39
N LEU A 372 -1.85 -11.35 9.53
CA LEU A 372 -1.45 -12.35 10.52
C LEU A 372 -2.65 -13.09 11.14
N VAL A 373 -3.73 -12.37 11.47
CA VAL A 373 -5.02 -12.96 11.88
C VAL A 373 -5.56 -13.87 10.77
N THR A 374 -5.54 -13.40 9.52
CA THR A 374 -5.97 -14.18 8.35
C THR A 374 -5.13 -15.44 8.16
N GLN A 375 -3.82 -15.41 8.42
CA GLN A 375 -2.97 -16.59 8.39
C GLN A 375 -3.38 -17.63 9.44
N ARG A 376 -3.71 -17.19 10.66
CA ARG A 376 -4.18 -18.08 11.72
C ARG A 376 -5.49 -18.76 11.34
N LEU A 377 -6.43 -18.00 10.76
CA LEU A 377 -7.69 -18.53 10.21
C LEU A 377 -7.43 -19.54 9.10
N LEU A 378 -6.55 -19.22 8.14
CA LEU A 378 -6.17 -20.13 7.05
C LEU A 378 -5.54 -21.42 7.58
N LYS A 379 -4.63 -21.34 8.55
CA LYS A 379 -3.95 -22.52 9.09
C LYS A 379 -4.87 -23.40 9.93
N ALA A 380 -5.91 -22.83 10.55
CA ALA A 380 -6.98 -23.61 11.15
C ALA A 380 -7.82 -24.31 10.07
N ALA A 381 -8.25 -23.58 9.04
CA ALA A 381 -9.05 -24.10 7.92
C ALA A 381 -8.34 -25.17 7.07
N ILE A 382 -7.03 -25.02 6.82
CA ILE A 382 -6.20 -26.00 6.10
C ILE A 382 -6.05 -27.30 6.90
N ALA A 383 -5.97 -27.19 8.23
CA ALA A 383 -5.81 -28.31 9.14
C ALA A 383 -7.14 -28.89 9.64
N ASP A 384 -8.28 -28.36 9.16
CA ASP A 384 -9.63 -28.66 9.64
C ASP A 384 -9.73 -28.61 11.19
N ARG A 385 -9.07 -27.61 11.79
CA ARG A 385 -9.08 -27.33 13.23
C ARG A 385 -10.10 -26.23 13.57
N PRO A 386 -10.56 -26.15 14.83
CA PRO A 386 -11.40 -25.05 15.29
C PRO A 386 -10.77 -23.69 14.99
N VAL A 387 -11.62 -22.70 14.68
CA VAL A 387 -11.22 -21.31 14.49
C VAL A 387 -10.57 -20.80 15.79
N PRO A 388 -9.38 -20.17 15.73
CA PRO A 388 -8.64 -19.78 16.93
C PRO A 388 -9.26 -18.60 17.69
N TYR A 389 -10.16 -17.85 17.04
CA TYR A 389 -10.78 -16.65 17.60
C TYR A 389 -12.29 -16.81 17.79
N GLY A 390 -12.82 -16.20 18.85
CA GLY A 390 -14.26 -16.02 19.01
C GLY A 390 -14.83 -14.96 18.07
N ASN A 391 -16.12 -15.04 17.74
CA ASN A 391 -16.78 -14.07 16.84
C ASN A 391 -16.71 -12.62 17.38
N ASP A 392 -16.93 -12.43 18.68
CA ASP A 392 -16.87 -11.10 19.31
C ASP A 392 -15.45 -10.55 19.32
N GLU A 393 -14.47 -11.43 19.50
CA GLU A 393 -13.06 -11.09 19.43
C GLU A 393 -12.65 -10.67 18.02
N LEU A 394 -13.04 -11.42 16.98
CA LEU A 394 -12.80 -11.04 15.59
C LEU A 394 -13.40 -9.67 15.27
N ASN A 395 -14.63 -9.40 15.74
CA ASN A 395 -15.28 -8.11 15.53
C ASN A 395 -14.55 -6.96 16.24
N ALA A 396 -14.04 -7.21 17.45
CA ALA A 396 -13.20 -6.24 18.16
C ALA A 396 -11.86 -6.01 17.45
N LEU A 397 -11.22 -7.07 16.96
CA LEU A 397 -9.98 -6.97 16.17
C LEU A 397 -10.19 -6.19 14.87
N ALA A 398 -11.29 -6.41 14.17
CA ALA A 398 -11.62 -5.69 12.94
C ALA A 398 -11.75 -4.17 13.18
N ARG A 399 -12.49 -3.77 14.23
CA ARG A 399 -12.59 -2.35 14.62
C ARG A 399 -11.23 -1.77 15.01
N HIS A 400 -10.50 -2.46 15.88
CA HIS A 400 -9.18 -2.02 16.35
C HIS A 400 -8.18 -1.85 15.21
N CYS A 401 -8.13 -2.79 14.25
CA CYS A 401 -7.25 -2.68 13.09
C CYS A 401 -7.62 -1.50 12.18
N THR A 402 -8.91 -1.17 12.06
CA THR A 402 -9.37 0.00 11.30
C THR A 402 -8.96 1.30 12.01
N GLU A 403 -9.18 1.39 13.32
CA GLU A 403 -8.80 2.55 14.13
C GLU A 403 -7.29 2.81 14.10
N GLN A 404 -6.48 1.75 14.19
CA GLN A 404 -5.02 1.88 14.20
C GLN A 404 -4.44 2.17 12.82
N GLU A 405 -5.04 1.68 11.73
CA GLU A 405 -4.69 2.11 10.37
C GLU A 405 -4.92 3.62 10.19
N ASP A 406 -6.04 4.15 10.68
CA ASP A 406 -6.33 5.59 10.64
C ASP A 406 -5.33 6.39 11.49
N ASN A 407 -4.91 5.87 12.64
CA ASN A 407 -3.92 6.49 13.51
C ASN A 407 -2.53 6.51 12.87
N ALA A 408 -2.09 5.40 12.28
CA ALA A 408 -0.85 5.33 11.51
C ALA A 408 -0.85 6.34 10.36
N ALA A 409 -1.94 6.41 9.59
CA ALA A 409 -2.07 7.36 8.48
C ALA A 409 -2.03 8.84 8.94
N LYS A 410 -2.48 9.15 10.18
CA LYS A 410 -2.33 10.50 10.76
C LYS A 410 -0.87 10.81 11.07
N VAL A 411 -0.14 9.87 11.69
CA VAL A 411 1.29 10.00 11.99
C VAL A 411 2.10 10.23 10.72
N GLU A 412 1.93 9.36 9.72
CA GLU A 412 2.66 9.45 8.44
C GLU A 412 2.39 10.79 7.74
N ARG A 413 1.13 11.24 7.73
CA ARG A 413 0.73 12.52 7.14
C ARG A 413 1.33 13.72 7.88
N GLN A 414 1.34 13.70 9.21
CA GLN A 414 1.92 14.76 10.02
C GLN A 414 3.42 14.88 9.75
N VAL A 415 4.16 13.78 9.82
CA VAL A 415 5.62 13.79 9.61
C VAL A 415 5.97 14.16 8.16
N ARG A 416 5.16 13.75 7.18
CA ARG A 416 5.32 14.16 5.77
C ARG A 416 5.19 15.67 5.59
N LYS A 417 4.24 16.31 6.28
CA LYS A 417 4.09 17.78 6.28
C LYS A 417 5.29 18.47 6.93
N CYS A 418 5.79 17.91 8.04
CA CYS A 418 6.99 18.42 8.72
C CYS A 418 8.23 18.33 7.82
N ALA A 419 8.41 17.20 7.13
CA ALA A 419 9.48 17.01 6.14
C ALA A 419 9.36 18.01 4.97
N ALA A 420 8.16 18.24 4.46
CA ALA A 420 7.92 19.23 3.41
C ALA A 420 8.25 20.66 3.87
N ALA A 421 7.88 21.04 5.09
CA ALA A 421 8.23 22.33 5.68
C ALA A 421 9.75 22.49 5.87
N GLN A 422 10.43 21.42 6.30
CA GLN A 422 11.89 21.39 6.45
C GLN A 422 12.60 21.58 5.11
N LEU A 423 12.17 20.87 4.06
CA LEU A 423 12.72 20.99 2.72
C LEU A 423 12.60 22.41 2.16
N LEU A 424 11.49 23.09 2.46
CA LEU A 424 11.21 24.44 1.95
C LEU A 424 11.79 25.57 2.80
N THR A 425 12.35 25.29 3.98
CA THR A 425 12.84 26.31 4.93
C THR A 425 13.90 27.23 4.30
N SER A 426 14.83 26.67 3.53
CA SER A 426 15.89 27.44 2.86
C SER A 426 15.41 28.23 1.64
N ARG A 427 14.18 27.98 1.20
CA ARG A 427 13.56 28.55 -0.01
C ARG A 427 12.53 29.64 0.29
N ILE A 428 12.44 30.07 1.55
CA ILE A 428 11.55 31.18 1.95
C ILE A 428 11.91 32.43 1.13
N GLY A 429 10.89 33.04 0.52
CA GLY A 429 11.03 34.17 -0.39
C GLY A 429 11.02 33.78 -1.88
N GLU A 430 11.26 32.51 -2.22
CA GLU A 430 11.18 32.03 -3.61
C GLU A 430 9.75 31.99 -4.14
N ARG A 431 9.63 32.04 -5.47
CA ARG A 431 8.37 31.93 -6.20
C ARG A 431 8.25 30.57 -6.87
N PHE A 432 7.04 30.05 -6.87
CA PHE A 432 6.70 28.73 -7.37
C PHE A 432 5.47 28.81 -8.26
N ASP A 433 5.49 28.03 -9.33
CA ASP A 433 4.26 27.66 -10.03
C ASP A 433 3.51 26.64 -9.19
N ALA A 434 2.21 26.85 -9.04
CA ALA A 434 1.36 26.00 -8.23
C ALA A 434 -0.03 25.81 -8.85
N ILE A 435 -0.71 24.77 -8.37
CA ILE A 435 -2.11 24.48 -8.69
C ILE A 435 -2.91 24.59 -7.39
N VAL A 436 -4.06 25.25 -7.43
CA VAL A 436 -4.97 25.32 -6.28
C VAL A 436 -5.60 23.94 -6.04
N THR A 437 -5.33 23.35 -4.88
CA THR A 437 -5.81 22.00 -4.50
C THR A 437 -7.00 22.03 -3.54
N GLY A 438 -7.34 23.20 -3.01
CA GLY A 438 -8.51 23.39 -2.17
C GLY A 438 -8.87 24.87 -2.03
N ALA A 439 -10.16 25.19 -2.11
CA ALA A 439 -10.70 26.51 -1.81
C ALA A 439 -11.98 26.33 -0.98
N SER A 440 -12.01 26.87 0.23
CA SER A 440 -13.16 26.79 1.15
C SER A 440 -13.10 27.89 2.20
N GLU A 441 -14.13 27.99 3.04
CA GLU A 441 -14.12 28.90 4.21
C GLU A 441 -12.95 28.64 5.16
N LYS A 442 -12.42 27.41 5.21
CA LYS A 442 -11.27 27.06 6.06
C LYS A 442 -9.93 27.58 5.52
N GLY A 443 -9.89 27.98 4.25
CA GLY A 443 -8.70 28.48 3.58
C GLY A 443 -8.60 28.06 2.12
N THR A 444 -7.54 28.55 1.48
CA THR A 444 -7.13 28.13 0.14
C THR A 444 -5.78 27.45 0.22
N TRP A 445 -5.62 26.33 -0.47
CA TRP A 445 -4.39 25.54 -0.53
C TRP A 445 -3.91 25.42 -1.96
N VAL A 446 -2.60 25.43 -2.10
CA VAL A 446 -1.90 25.25 -3.38
C VAL A 446 -0.87 24.15 -3.22
N ARG A 447 -0.68 23.37 -4.28
CA ARG A 447 0.43 22.44 -4.44
C ARG A 447 1.42 23.03 -5.44
N ILE A 448 2.65 23.29 -4.99
CA ILE A 448 3.72 23.73 -5.89
C ILE A 448 4.16 22.55 -6.77
N LEU A 449 4.65 22.84 -7.97
CA LEU A 449 4.95 21.77 -8.95
C LEU A 449 6.23 20.99 -8.62
N GLN A 450 7.27 21.66 -8.09
CA GLN A 450 8.57 21.07 -7.80
C GLN A 450 9.21 21.71 -6.55
N PRO A 451 9.33 20.97 -5.43
CA PRO A 451 8.80 19.62 -5.17
C PRO A 451 7.26 19.62 -5.02
N PRO A 452 6.53 18.50 -5.20
CA PRO A 452 5.05 18.46 -5.16
C PRO A 452 4.47 18.63 -3.75
N VAL A 453 4.63 19.81 -3.16
CA VAL A 453 4.29 20.12 -1.76
C VAL A 453 3.06 21.01 -1.68
N GLU A 454 2.12 20.64 -0.81
CA GLU A 454 0.93 21.44 -0.51
C GLU A 454 1.18 22.42 0.65
N GLY A 455 0.70 23.65 0.50
CA GLY A 455 0.69 24.67 1.56
C GLY A 455 -0.50 25.62 1.44
N LYS A 456 -0.69 26.46 2.45
CA LYS A 456 -1.84 27.37 2.54
C LYS A 456 -1.52 28.72 1.89
N VAL A 457 -2.43 29.24 1.07
CA VAL A 457 -2.36 30.62 0.59
C VAL A 457 -3.00 31.52 1.66
N VAL A 458 -2.17 32.20 2.45
CA VAL A 458 -2.65 33.03 3.57
C VAL A 458 -3.01 34.45 3.14
N ARG A 459 -2.60 34.88 1.94
CA ARG A 459 -2.94 36.20 1.37
C ARG A 459 -3.04 36.14 -0.15
N GLY A 460 -4.01 36.86 -0.71
CA GLY A 460 -4.24 36.93 -2.15
C GLY A 460 -4.94 35.69 -2.69
N PHE A 461 -5.70 34.98 -1.85
CA PHE A 461 -6.45 33.78 -2.21
C PHE A 461 -7.82 34.09 -2.83
N GLU A 462 -8.25 35.35 -2.80
CA GLU A 462 -9.55 35.77 -3.28
C GLU A 462 -9.70 35.48 -4.79
N GLY A 463 -10.79 34.78 -5.14
CA GLY A 463 -11.10 34.38 -6.50
C GLY A 463 -10.32 33.17 -7.02
N LEU A 464 -9.50 32.52 -6.19
CA LEU A 464 -8.88 31.23 -6.53
C LEU A 464 -9.87 30.09 -6.26
N ASP A 465 -9.96 29.16 -7.21
CA ASP A 465 -10.71 27.92 -7.05
C ASP A 465 -9.88 26.70 -7.47
N VAL A 466 -10.32 25.52 -7.05
CA VAL A 466 -9.64 24.25 -7.29
C VAL A 466 -9.37 24.04 -8.78
N GLY A 467 -8.10 23.80 -9.13
CA GLY A 467 -7.63 23.61 -10.51
C GLY A 467 -6.97 24.84 -11.16
N ASP A 468 -7.11 26.03 -10.54
CA ASP A 468 -6.45 27.25 -11.03
C ASP A 468 -4.92 27.12 -10.97
N ARG A 469 -4.25 27.67 -11.99
CA ARG A 469 -2.78 27.83 -11.99
C ARG A 469 -2.44 29.19 -11.44
N VAL A 470 -1.51 29.22 -10.49
CA VAL A 470 -1.14 30.45 -9.80
C VAL A 470 0.34 30.44 -9.47
N GLY A 471 0.99 31.59 -9.67
CA GLY A 471 2.31 31.84 -9.12
C GLY A 471 2.18 32.24 -7.66
N VAL A 472 2.87 31.55 -6.76
CA VAL A 472 2.87 31.84 -5.33
C VAL A 472 4.28 32.08 -4.81
N GLN A 473 4.40 32.87 -3.76
CA GLN A 473 5.67 33.10 -3.06
C GLN A 473 5.60 32.46 -1.68
N LEU A 474 6.62 31.66 -1.34
CA LEU A 474 6.74 31.07 0.00
C LEU A 474 7.14 32.16 1.00
N ILE A 475 6.41 32.28 2.10
CA ILE A 475 6.68 33.32 3.11
C ILE A 475 7.01 32.78 4.50
N HIS A 476 6.61 31.54 4.80
CA HIS A 476 6.80 30.96 6.13
C HIS A 476 6.73 29.43 6.08
N THR A 477 7.54 28.80 6.93
CA THR A 477 7.51 27.35 7.20
C THR A 477 7.67 27.10 8.71
N ASP A 478 6.89 26.18 9.26
CA ASP A 478 7.05 25.66 10.63
C ASP A 478 7.23 24.15 10.55
N VAL A 479 8.43 23.67 10.91
CA VAL A 479 8.78 22.24 10.82
C VAL A 479 8.13 21.43 11.92
N GLU A 480 7.93 22.00 13.11
CA GLU A 480 7.34 21.28 14.25
C GLU A 480 5.87 20.97 14.00
N HIS A 481 5.14 21.92 13.40
CA HIS A 481 3.72 21.78 13.11
C HIS A 481 3.41 21.39 11.65
N GLY A 482 4.43 21.36 10.78
CA GLY A 482 4.29 21.09 9.35
C GLY A 482 3.50 22.17 8.59
N PHE A 483 3.62 23.44 8.98
CA PHE A 483 2.97 24.55 8.28
C PHE A 483 3.83 25.09 7.15
N ILE A 484 3.19 25.43 6.04
CA ILE A 484 3.81 25.97 4.82
C ILE A 484 2.85 27.03 4.30
N ASP A 485 3.27 28.30 4.34
CA ASP A 485 2.41 29.43 3.99
C ASP A 485 2.94 30.16 2.76
N PHE A 486 2.03 30.35 1.83
CA PHE A 486 2.22 31.02 0.55
C PHE A 486 1.42 32.31 0.48
N VAL A 487 1.85 33.22 -0.39
CA VAL A 487 1.05 34.38 -0.82
C VAL A 487 1.02 34.46 -2.33
N ARG A 488 -0.10 34.90 -2.91
CA ARG A 488 -0.14 35.31 -4.32
C ARG A 488 0.44 36.73 -4.42
N PRO A 489 1.60 36.94 -5.06
CA PRO A 489 2.13 38.29 -5.22
C PRO A 489 1.17 39.12 -6.07
N ARG A 490 1.00 40.41 -5.73
CA ARG A 490 0.22 41.33 -6.57
C ARG A 490 0.89 41.41 -7.95
N ALA A 491 0.08 41.41 -9.01
CA ALA A 491 0.58 41.71 -10.34
C ALA A 491 1.31 43.06 -10.28
N VAL A 492 2.59 43.08 -10.66
CA VAL A 492 3.30 44.34 -10.88
C VAL A 492 2.66 44.93 -12.11
N VAL A 493 1.83 45.95 -11.93
CA VAL A 493 1.37 46.80 -13.04
C VAL A 493 2.65 47.46 -13.55
N GLN A 494 3.14 47.02 -14.70
CA GLN A 494 4.20 47.72 -15.44
C GLN A 494 3.62 48.96 -16.11
#